data_AF-J1J5J1-F1
#
_entry.id   AF-J1J5J1-F1
#
_cell.length_a   1.000
_cell.length_b   1.000
_cell.length_c   1.000
_cell.angle_alpha   90.00
_cell.angle_beta   90.00
_cell.angle_gamma   90.00
#
_symmetry.space_group_name_H-M   'P 1'
#
loop_
_entity.id
_entity.type
_entity.pdbx_description
1 polymer ?
#
loop_
_entity_poly.entity_id
_entity_poly.type
_entity_poly.pdbx_seq_one_letter_code
_entity_poly.pdbx_strand_id
1 'polypeptide(L)'
;MMTQEFTQTLFAWMGGKHYLLETAVEKAVTVSLTDEQFAALVSFCYNVGIKAFCHSTLLKKLNKGDYEAVPTELQKWNKVGGKPLQGLANRRAAEAGLWAKGSYVSSNYQRVETKAATGLLKIEALAPIIGSCSGLGGLLAGNGPIQWALAGIMVLAACTGIVFVAKRFREQRL
;
A
#
# COMPACT_ATOMS: atom_id res chain seq x y z
N MET A 1 2.55 10.21 -15.18
CA MET A 1 3.48 9.15 -15.64
C MET A 1 4.65 9.14 -14.67
N MET A 2 4.72 8.16 -13.77
CA MET A 2 5.81 8.05 -12.79
C MET A 2 7.05 7.55 -13.55
N THR A 3 8.13 8.33 -13.60
CA THR A 3 9.27 8.08 -14.48
C THR A 3 10.09 6.88 -14.00
N GLN A 4 10.66 6.11 -14.94
CA GLN A 4 11.53 4.95 -14.67
C GLN A 4 12.68 5.26 -13.69
N GLU A 5 13.16 6.50 -13.70
CA GLU A 5 14.17 7.04 -12.76
C GLU A 5 13.67 7.08 -11.31
N PHE A 6 12.40 7.48 -11.09
CA PHE A 6 11.79 7.50 -9.76
C PHE A 6 11.62 6.09 -9.21
N THR A 7 11.22 5.13 -10.06
CA THR A 7 11.11 3.73 -9.63
C THR A 7 12.48 3.13 -9.29
N GLN A 8 13.51 3.38 -10.10
CA GLN A 8 14.85 2.86 -9.81
C GLN A 8 15.47 3.46 -8.55
N THR A 9 15.29 4.76 -8.32
CA THR A 9 15.75 5.40 -7.08
C THR A 9 15.00 4.87 -5.86
N LEU A 10 13.69 4.60 -5.97
CA LEU A 10 12.92 3.96 -4.92
C LEU A 10 13.40 2.54 -4.63
N PHE A 11 13.66 1.72 -5.65
CA PHE A 11 14.18 0.37 -5.47
C PHE A 11 15.59 0.37 -4.86
N ALA A 12 16.47 1.27 -5.31
CA ALA A 12 17.81 1.43 -4.72
C ALA A 12 17.74 1.90 -3.26
N TRP A 13 16.82 2.83 -2.95
CA TRP A 13 16.62 3.32 -1.60
C TRP A 13 15.98 2.28 -0.68
N MET A 14 15.01 1.50 -1.18
CA MET A 14 14.42 0.38 -0.46
C MET A 14 15.48 -0.72 -0.23
N GLY A 15 16.20 -1.14 -1.26
CA GLY A 15 17.27 -2.15 -1.15
C GLY A 15 18.36 -1.73 -0.16
N GLY A 16 18.83 -0.48 -0.23
CA GLY A 16 19.84 0.04 0.68
C GLY A 16 19.38 0.07 2.14
N LYS A 17 18.09 0.37 2.40
CA LYS A 17 17.54 0.36 3.75
C LYS A 17 17.44 -1.04 4.35
N HIS A 18 17.02 -2.02 3.56
CA HIS A 18 16.91 -3.40 4.01
C HIS A 18 18.30 -3.94 4.40
N TYR A 19 19.29 -3.73 3.54
CA TYR A 19 20.68 -4.12 3.81
C TYR A 19 21.25 -3.51 5.11
N LEU A 20 20.96 -2.22 5.36
CA LEU A 20 21.41 -1.54 6.58
C LEU A 20 20.78 -2.13 7.85
N LEU A 21 19.51 -2.54 7.79
CA LEU A 21 18.80 -3.13 8.91
C LEU A 21 19.29 -4.54 9.21
N GLU A 22 19.43 -5.37 8.17
CA GLU A 22 19.98 -6.72 8.28
C GLU A 22 21.39 -6.69 8.88
N THR A 23 22.27 -5.85 8.34
CA THR A 23 23.63 -5.65 8.86
C THR A 23 23.61 -5.16 10.32
N ALA A 24 22.68 -4.28 10.68
CA ALA A 24 22.59 -3.79 12.05
C ALA A 24 22.13 -4.87 13.03
N VAL A 25 21.18 -5.72 12.63
CA VAL A 25 20.71 -6.85 13.45
C VAL A 25 21.82 -7.88 13.57
N GLU A 26 22.48 -8.24 12.47
CA GLU A 26 23.59 -9.20 12.43
C GLU A 26 24.75 -8.78 13.35
N LYS A 27 25.13 -7.50 13.34
CA LYS A 27 26.19 -6.99 14.22
C LYS A 27 25.79 -6.92 15.70
N ALA A 28 24.50 -6.75 15.97
CA ALA A 28 24.00 -6.53 17.32
C ALA A 28 23.70 -7.86 18.06
N VAL A 29 23.33 -8.89 17.32
CA VAL A 29 23.03 -10.22 17.87
C VAL A 29 24.31 -11.06 17.94
N THR A 30 24.61 -11.62 19.10
CA THR A 30 25.82 -12.44 19.32
C THR A 30 25.54 -13.94 19.39
N VAL A 31 24.27 -14.33 19.30
CA VAL A 31 23.81 -15.72 19.43
C VAL A 31 23.31 -16.24 18.09
N SER A 32 23.35 -17.57 17.88
CA SER A 32 22.85 -18.18 16.66
C SER A 32 21.33 -18.06 16.56
N LEU A 33 20.83 -17.63 15.41
CA LEU A 33 19.40 -17.49 15.12
C LEU A 33 19.01 -18.35 13.92
N THR A 34 17.74 -18.74 13.86
CA THR A 34 17.14 -19.25 12.62
C THR A 34 16.78 -18.08 11.69
N ASP A 35 16.53 -18.37 10.41
CA ASP A 35 16.14 -17.36 9.42
C ASP A 35 14.84 -16.63 9.83
N GLU A 36 13.88 -17.34 10.42
CA GLU A 36 12.62 -16.77 10.89
C GLU A 36 12.82 -15.85 12.09
N GLN A 37 13.69 -16.25 13.03
CA GLN A 37 14.05 -15.43 14.17
C GLN A 37 14.77 -14.16 13.72
N PHE A 38 15.72 -14.28 12.79
CA PHE A 38 16.40 -13.13 12.20
C PHE A 38 15.41 -12.20 11.48
N ALA A 39 14.53 -12.74 10.64
CA ALA A 39 13.51 -11.97 9.93
C ALA A 39 12.55 -11.24 10.89
N ALA A 40 12.17 -11.87 12.01
CA ALA A 40 11.36 -11.23 13.04
C ALA A 40 12.07 -10.01 13.66
N LEU A 41 13.38 -10.13 13.97
CA LEU A 41 14.16 -9.00 14.51
C LEU A 41 14.37 -7.89 13.48
N VAL A 42 14.58 -8.21 12.21
CA VAL A 42 14.68 -7.21 11.13
C VAL A 42 13.35 -6.46 10.98
N SER A 43 12.21 -7.16 10.98
CA SER A 43 10.88 -6.52 10.95
C SER A 43 10.62 -5.63 12.17
N PHE A 44 11.04 -6.06 13.36
CA PHE A 44 10.98 -5.25 14.57
C PHE A 44 11.85 -3.99 14.44
N CYS A 45 13.12 -4.17 14.07
CA CYS A 45 14.10 -3.11 13.91
C CYS A 45 13.67 -2.07 12.87
N TYR A 46 13.02 -2.50 11.78
CA TYR A 46 12.41 -1.60 10.80
C TYR A 46 11.37 -0.66 11.44
N ASN A 47 10.56 -1.19 12.38
CA ASN A 47 9.48 -0.42 12.99
C ASN A 47 9.96 0.51 14.12
N VAL A 48 10.88 0.05 14.98
CA VAL A 48 11.36 0.85 16.13
C VAL A 48 12.61 1.67 15.82
N GLY A 49 13.34 1.30 14.77
CA GLY A 49 14.62 1.89 14.39
C GLY A 49 15.83 1.22 15.06
N ILE A 50 16.98 1.28 14.38
CA ILE A 50 18.23 0.64 14.78
C ILE A 50 18.66 1.02 16.20
N LYS A 51 18.64 2.32 16.54
CA LYS A 51 19.07 2.79 17.87
C LYS A 51 18.20 2.20 18.99
N ALA A 52 16.88 2.22 18.83
CA ALA A 52 15.97 1.67 19.85
C ALA A 52 16.16 0.15 19.99
N PHE A 53 16.34 -0.55 18.88
CA PHE A 53 16.64 -1.98 18.86
C PHE A 53 17.93 -2.32 19.62
N CYS A 54 19.04 -1.67 19.28
CA CYS A 54 20.35 -1.95 19.89
C CYS A 54 20.40 -1.69 21.41
N HIS A 55 19.60 -0.75 21.91
CA HIS A 55 19.53 -0.46 23.35
C HIS A 55 18.41 -1.20 24.09
N SER A 56 17.62 -2.02 23.38
CA SER A 56 16.44 -2.70 23.94
C SER A 56 16.80 -3.75 24.99
N THR A 57 15.89 -3.96 25.94
CA THR A 57 15.96 -5.09 26.88
C THR A 57 15.85 -6.44 26.18
N LEU A 58 15.11 -6.47 25.07
CA LEU A 58 14.97 -7.63 24.20
C LEU A 58 16.34 -8.14 23.72
N LEU A 59 17.15 -7.28 23.09
CA LEU A 59 18.46 -7.68 22.59
C LEU A 59 19.39 -8.14 23.71
N LYS A 60 19.35 -7.46 24.86
CA LYS A 60 20.14 -7.85 26.04
C LYS A 60 19.78 -9.23 26.57
N LYS A 61 18.50 -9.62 26.55
CA LYS A 61 18.05 -10.95 26.96
C LYS A 61 18.40 -12.01 25.92
N LEU A 62 18.18 -11.69 24.65
CA LEU A 62 18.54 -12.57 23.54
C LEU A 62 20.04 -12.91 23.54
N ASN A 63 20.91 -11.90 23.67
CA ASN A 63 22.36 -12.13 23.70
C ASN A 63 22.85 -12.88 24.96
N LYS A 64 22.00 -13.04 25.98
CA LYS A 64 22.24 -13.92 27.14
C LYS A 64 21.78 -15.37 26.90
N GLY A 65 21.25 -15.66 25.72
CA GLY A 65 20.70 -16.98 25.36
C GLY A 65 19.24 -17.19 25.81
N ASP A 66 18.54 -16.13 26.23
CA ASP A 66 17.14 -16.23 26.65
C ASP A 66 16.20 -16.00 25.44
N TYR A 67 16.10 -17.02 24.59
CA TYR A 67 15.26 -16.99 23.38
C TYR A 67 13.76 -16.94 23.70
N GLU A 68 13.36 -17.57 24.81
CA GLU A 68 11.95 -17.64 25.26
C GLU A 68 11.44 -16.29 25.77
N ALA A 69 12.31 -15.43 26.28
CA ALA A 69 11.91 -14.09 26.69
C ALA A 69 11.60 -13.15 25.52
N VAL A 70 12.06 -13.44 24.29
CA VAL A 70 11.94 -12.52 23.14
C VAL A 70 10.48 -12.21 22.80
N PRO A 71 9.56 -13.19 22.64
CA PRO A 71 8.13 -12.91 22.42
C PRO A 71 7.51 -11.98 23.46
N THR A 72 7.85 -12.17 24.73
CA THR A 72 7.32 -11.36 25.84
C THR A 72 7.88 -9.93 25.79
N GLU A 73 9.16 -9.77 25.46
CA GLU A 73 9.76 -8.45 25.30
C GLU A 73 9.19 -7.71 24.07
N LEU A 74 8.92 -8.39 22.96
CA LEU A 74 8.29 -7.79 21.78
C LEU A 74 6.94 -7.16 22.12
N GLN A 75 6.10 -7.83 22.91
CA GLN A 75 4.77 -7.33 23.27
C GLN A 75 4.80 -6.01 24.06
N LYS A 76 5.91 -5.68 24.75
CA LYS A 76 6.07 -4.42 25.47
C LYS A 76 6.17 -3.21 24.51
N TRP A 77 6.55 -3.44 23.26
CA TRP A 77 6.70 -2.40 22.23
C TRP A 77 5.39 -2.14 21.47
N ASN A 78 4.29 -1.92 22.20
CA ASN A 78 2.96 -1.67 21.64
C ASN A 78 2.41 -0.26 21.95
N LYS A 79 3.23 0.64 22.51
CA LYS A 79 2.78 1.96 22.97
C LYS A 79 3.36 3.09 22.12
N VAL A 80 2.55 4.10 21.85
CA VAL A 80 2.95 5.38 21.25
C VAL A 80 2.39 6.51 22.11
N GLY A 81 3.23 7.47 22.50
CA GLY A 81 2.81 8.54 23.42
C GLY A 81 2.26 8.02 24.75
N GLY A 82 2.77 6.89 25.23
CA GLY A 82 2.32 6.22 26.46
C GLY A 82 1.02 5.41 26.33
N LYS A 83 0.29 5.51 25.21
CA LYS A 83 -0.97 4.77 24.99
C LYS A 83 -0.73 3.52 24.16
N PRO A 84 -1.30 2.35 24.56
CA PRO A 84 -1.22 1.14 23.75
C PRO A 84 -2.02 1.32 22.44
N LEU A 85 -1.47 0.83 21.34
CA LEU A 85 -2.12 0.81 20.03
C LEU A 85 -2.35 -0.63 19.58
N GLN A 86 -3.60 -0.94 19.25
CA GLN A 86 -3.99 -2.30 18.83
C GLN A 86 -3.21 -2.76 17.59
N GLY A 87 -2.98 -1.87 16.63
CA GLY A 87 -2.21 -2.19 15.42
C GLY A 87 -0.78 -2.63 15.73
N LEU A 88 -0.14 -2.00 16.71
CA LEU A 88 1.20 -2.42 17.16
C LEU A 88 1.12 -3.75 17.90
N ALA A 89 0.14 -3.94 18.78
CA ALA A 89 -0.04 -5.21 19.49
C ALA A 89 -0.20 -6.39 18.50
N ASN A 90 -1.03 -6.22 17.46
CA ASN A 90 -1.20 -7.22 16.40
C ASN A 90 0.11 -7.50 15.65
N ARG A 91 0.88 -6.45 15.35
CA ARG A 91 2.19 -6.60 14.71
C ARG A 91 3.19 -7.34 15.58
N ARG A 92 3.28 -6.99 16.88
CA ARG A 92 4.16 -7.68 17.85
C ARG A 92 3.79 -9.16 17.98
N ALA A 93 2.49 -9.48 17.98
CA ALA A 93 2.01 -10.86 18.00
C ALA A 93 2.40 -11.63 16.73
N ALA A 94 2.33 -11.00 15.55
CA ALA A 94 2.76 -11.62 14.29
C ALA A 94 4.27 -11.90 14.26
N GLU A 95 5.10 -10.95 14.73
CA GLU A 95 6.55 -11.13 14.82
C GLU A 95 6.93 -12.20 15.86
N ALA A 96 6.24 -12.25 17.01
CA ALA A 96 6.40 -13.34 17.98
C ALA A 96 5.96 -14.70 17.40
N GLY A 97 4.92 -14.72 16.59
CA GLY A 97 4.49 -15.91 15.86
C GLY A 97 5.51 -16.36 14.82
N LEU A 98 6.19 -15.42 14.16
CA LEU A 98 7.30 -15.73 13.24
C LEU A 98 8.50 -16.28 14.01
N TRP A 99 8.85 -15.69 15.15
CA TRP A 99 9.92 -16.17 16.03
C TRP A 99 9.71 -17.60 16.51
N ALA A 100 8.46 -17.97 16.83
CA ALA A 100 8.10 -19.31 17.30
C ALA A 100 8.00 -20.35 16.17
N LYS A 101 7.90 -19.94 14.91
CA LYS A 101 7.91 -20.85 13.76
C LYS A 101 9.35 -21.30 13.49
N GLY A 102 9.85 -22.19 14.33
CA GLY A 102 11.20 -22.79 14.24
C GLY A 102 11.40 -23.78 13.09
N SER A 103 10.69 -23.63 11.97
CA SER A 103 10.90 -24.46 10.79
C SER A 103 10.36 -23.76 9.56
N TYR A 104 11.24 -23.56 8.59
CA TYR A 104 11.02 -23.11 7.21
C TYR A 104 9.57 -23.30 6.76
N VAL A 105 8.74 -22.28 6.98
CA VAL A 105 7.51 -22.14 6.21
C VAL A 105 7.98 -21.55 4.89
N SER A 106 8.35 -22.43 3.94
CA SER A 106 8.39 -22.07 2.53
C SER A 106 7.20 -21.18 2.29
N SER A 107 7.43 -19.98 1.77
CA SER A 107 6.35 -19.04 1.51
C SER A 107 5.35 -19.75 0.62
N ASN A 108 4.30 -20.30 1.23
CA ASN A 108 3.13 -20.65 0.49
C ASN A 108 2.61 -19.28 0.10
N TYR A 109 2.99 -18.85 -1.10
CA TYR A 109 2.32 -17.79 -1.81
C TYR A 109 0.92 -18.33 -2.06
N GLN A 110 0.11 -18.35 -0.99
CA GLN A 110 -1.31 -18.18 -1.14
C GLN A 110 -1.38 -16.85 -1.86
N ARG A 111 -1.55 -16.92 -3.19
CA ARG A 111 -2.16 -15.86 -3.95
C ARG A 111 -3.27 -15.40 -3.02
N VAL A 112 -3.17 -14.16 -2.54
CA VAL A 112 -4.32 -13.54 -1.90
C VAL A 112 -5.35 -13.65 -3.00
N GLU A 113 -6.22 -14.65 -2.90
CA GLU A 113 -7.49 -14.58 -3.54
C GLU A 113 -8.03 -13.32 -2.88
N THR A 114 -7.84 -12.18 -3.56
CA THR A 114 -8.89 -11.20 -3.61
C THR A 114 -10.08 -12.04 -3.94
N LYS A 115 -10.81 -12.45 -2.90
CA LYS A 115 -12.15 -12.95 -3.00
C LYS A 115 -12.79 -11.83 -3.77
N ALA A 116 -12.88 -12.01 -5.09
CA ALA A 116 -13.58 -11.11 -5.98
C ALA A 116 -14.87 -10.84 -5.23
N ALA A 117 -15.21 -9.57 -5.05
CA ALA A 117 -16.30 -9.15 -4.19
C ALA A 117 -17.59 -9.94 -4.54
N THR A 118 -17.76 -11.07 -3.87
CA THR A 118 -18.92 -11.96 -3.93
C THR A 118 -19.55 -11.86 -2.54
N GLY A 119 -19.94 -10.66 -2.12
CA GLY A 119 -21.20 -10.06 -2.58
C GLY A 119 -20.83 -8.74 -3.24
N LEU A 120 -21.34 -8.38 -4.42
CA LEU A 120 -22.73 -8.49 -4.83
C LEU A 120 -23.68 -8.13 -3.69
N LEU A 121 -23.32 -7.04 -3.00
CA LEU A 121 -24.25 -6.04 -2.52
C LEU A 121 -25.32 -5.83 -3.59
N LYS A 122 -26.40 -6.61 -3.47
CA LYS A 122 -27.76 -6.37 -3.92
C LYS A 122 -27.90 -5.01 -4.64
N ILE A 123 -27.59 -5.00 -5.94
CA ILE A 123 -27.65 -3.79 -6.78
C ILE A 123 -29.10 -3.28 -6.87
N GLU A 124 -30.08 -4.11 -6.51
CA GLU A 124 -31.50 -3.76 -6.42
C GLU A 124 -31.85 -2.84 -5.24
N ALA A 125 -30.95 -2.62 -4.27
CA ALA A 125 -31.20 -1.69 -3.16
C ALA A 125 -30.76 -0.24 -3.45
N LEU A 126 -30.02 0.00 -4.55
CA LEU A 126 -29.58 1.35 -4.97
C LEU A 126 -30.23 1.84 -6.26
N ALA A 127 -31.25 1.12 -6.75
CA ALA A 127 -32.07 1.56 -7.87
C ALA A 127 -32.67 2.98 -7.69
N PRO A 128 -33.09 3.43 -6.47
CA PRO A 128 -33.61 4.78 -6.31
C PRO A 128 -32.54 5.89 -6.30
N ILE A 129 -31.28 5.59 -5.96
CA ILE A 129 -30.23 6.61 -5.77
C ILE A 129 -29.37 6.77 -7.03
N ILE A 130 -29.11 5.68 -7.77
CA ILE A 130 -28.44 5.77 -9.08
C ILE A 130 -29.38 6.36 -10.15
N GLY A 131 -30.71 6.19 -9.97
CA GLY A 131 -31.72 6.84 -10.79
C GLY A 131 -31.72 8.38 -10.73
N SER A 132 -31.07 9.00 -9.73
CA SER A 132 -30.97 10.46 -9.64
C SER A 132 -29.80 11.06 -10.41
N CYS A 133 -28.80 10.26 -10.82
CA CYS A 133 -27.69 10.75 -11.65
C CYS A 133 -27.87 10.48 -13.16
N SER A 134 -28.81 9.59 -13.54
CA SER A 134 -29.22 9.42 -14.93
C SER A 134 -30.34 10.37 -15.39
N GLY A 135 -30.75 11.32 -14.54
CA GLY A 135 -31.76 12.33 -14.88
C GLY A 135 -31.34 13.33 -15.97
N LEU A 136 -30.06 13.40 -16.35
CA LEU A 136 -29.59 14.30 -17.40
C LEU A 136 -29.55 13.66 -18.80
N GLY A 137 -29.57 12.32 -18.90
CA GLY A 137 -29.65 11.61 -20.19
C GLY A 137 -31.07 11.50 -20.73
N GLY A 138 -32.07 11.43 -19.85
CA GLY A 138 -33.48 11.29 -20.23
C GLY A 138 -34.13 12.56 -20.81
N LEU A 139 -33.56 13.75 -20.57
CA LEU A 139 -34.07 15.01 -21.13
C LEU A 139 -33.71 15.20 -22.63
N LEU A 140 -32.87 14.32 -23.18
CA LEU A 140 -32.39 14.41 -24.57
C LEU A 140 -32.97 13.32 -25.48
N ALA A 141 -33.73 12.35 -24.94
CA ALA A 141 -34.37 11.28 -25.70
C ALA A 141 -35.78 11.65 -26.20
N GLY A 142 -35.99 12.91 -26.57
CA GLY A 142 -37.25 13.39 -27.16
C GLY A 142 -37.02 13.90 -28.58
N ASN A 143 -37.75 13.36 -29.56
CA ASN A 143 -37.77 13.83 -30.96
C ASN A 143 -38.45 15.21 -31.08
N GLY A 144 -37.87 16.23 -30.45
CA GLY A 144 -38.38 17.59 -30.40
C GLY A 144 -37.51 18.57 -31.20
N PRO A 145 -38.09 19.67 -31.72
CA PRO A 145 -37.36 20.70 -32.48
C PRO A 145 -36.16 21.31 -31.72
N ILE A 146 -36.23 21.32 -30.39
CA ILE A 146 -35.20 21.88 -29.49
C ILE A 146 -33.91 21.04 -29.50
N GLN A 147 -33.98 19.74 -29.77
CA GLN A 147 -32.79 18.88 -29.87
C GLN A 147 -31.99 19.15 -31.15
N TRP A 148 -32.66 19.38 -32.28
CA TRP A 148 -31.99 19.76 -33.52
C TRP A 148 -31.25 21.10 -33.38
N ALA A 149 -31.80 22.03 -32.60
CA ALA A 149 -31.12 23.29 -32.28
C ALA A 149 -29.84 23.06 -31.46
N LEU A 150 -29.90 22.20 -30.44
CA LEU A 150 -28.73 21.86 -29.62
C LEU A 150 -27.68 21.05 -30.40
N ALA A 151 -28.11 20.09 -31.23
CA ALA A 151 -27.23 19.32 -32.10
C ALA A 151 -26.53 20.24 -33.13
N GLY A 152 -27.25 21.21 -33.71
CA GLY A 152 -26.68 22.22 -34.60
C GLY A 152 -25.58 23.05 -33.93
N ILE A 153 -25.81 23.50 -32.69
CA ILE A 153 -24.81 24.25 -31.91
C ILE A 153 -23.56 23.39 -31.62
N MET A 154 -23.75 22.12 -31.26
CA MET A 154 -22.64 21.19 -31.00
C MET A 154 -21.78 20.93 -32.24
N VAL A 155 -22.40 20.80 -33.42
CA VAL A 155 -21.68 20.61 -34.69
C VAL A 155 -20.91 21.88 -35.09
N LEU A 156 -21.48 23.07 -34.91
CA LEU A 156 -20.79 24.34 -35.17
C LEU A 156 -19.58 24.53 -34.24
N ALA A 157 -19.69 24.15 -32.97
CA ALA A 157 -18.57 24.19 -32.02
C ALA A 157 -17.44 23.23 -32.44
N ALA A 158 -17.77 22.03 -32.93
CA ALA A 158 -16.78 21.09 -33.45
C ALA A 158 -16.06 21.62 -34.71
N CYS A 159 -16.82 22.19 -35.65
CA CYS A 159 -16.25 22.76 -36.88
C CYS A 159 -15.32 23.94 -36.60
N THR A 160 -15.69 24.85 -35.70
CA THR A 160 -14.83 25.98 -35.30
C THR A 160 -13.56 25.51 -34.60
N GLY A 161 -13.64 24.48 -33.75
CA GLY A 161 -12.47 23.86 -33.11
C GLY A 161 -11.48 23.23 -34.10
N ILE A 162 -11.97 22.52 -35.12
CA ILE A 162 -11.12 21.92 -36.17
C ILE A 162 -10.41 23.01 -36.98
N VAL A 163 -11.10 24.10 -37.34
CA VAL A 163 -10.49 25.22 -38.07
C VAL A 163 -9.43 25.93 -37.21
N PHE A 164 -9.67 26.10 -35.91
CA PHE A 164 -8.71 26.67 -34.98
C PHE A 164 -7.43 25.82 -34.87
N VAL A 165 -7.59 24.49 -34.74
CA VAL A 165 -6.46 23.54 -34.72
C VAL A 165 -5.72 23.53 -36.06
N ALA A 166 -6.42 23.53 -37.19
CA ALA A 166 -5.80 23.59 -38.51
C ALA A 166 -5.07 24.92 -38.77
N LYS A 167 -5.55 26.03 -38.21
CA LYS A 167 -4.88 27.33 -38.24
C LYS A 167 -3.61 27.32 -37.37
N ARG A 168 -3.70 26.75 -36.16
CA ARG A 168 -2.56 26.55 -35.25
C ARG A 168 -1.43 25.75 -35.89
N PHE A 169 -1.75 24.71 -36.67
CA PHE A 169 -0.74 23.90 -37.38
C PHE A 169 -0.10 24.63 -38.56
N ARG A 170 -0.83 25.52 -39.26
CA ARG A 170 -0.25 26.35 -40.32
C ARG A 170 0.70 27.42 -39.78
N GLU A 171 0.43 27.98 -38.60
CA GLU A 171 1.30 28.97 -37.94
C GLU A 171 2.61 28.37 -37.40
N GLN A 172 2.68 27.06 -37.17
CA GLN A 172 3.93 26.36 -36.80
C GLN A 172 4.75 25.86 -38.01
N ARG A 173 4.22 26.03 -39.23
CA ARG A 173 4.85 25.62 -40.50
C ARG A 173 5.42 26.80 -41.31
N LEU A 174 5.32 28.03 -40.78
CA LEU A 174 6.06 29.23 -41.21
C LEU A 174 7.17 29.51 -40.19
#